data_AF-A0A7I4CEK9-F1
#
_entry.id   AF-A0A7I4CEK9-F1
#
_cell.length_a   1.000
_cell.length_b   1.000
_cell.length_c   1.000
_cell.angle_alpha   90.00
_cell.angle_beta   90.00
_cell.angle_gamma   90.00
#
_symmetry.space_group_name_H-M   'P 1'
#
loop_
_entity.id
_entity.type
_entity.pdbx_description
1 polymer ?
#
loop_
_entity_poly.entity_id
_entity_poly.type
_entity_poly.pdbx_seq_one_letter_code
_entity_poly.pdbx_strand_id
1 'polypeptide(L)'
;MDRSAKMNRFNAAFMIFLAAALAMSASTASALGINCRGSFICTEGRGNEASILVSYINNIDPNRWYQNGQHIACYDGFCAFLQNTDGAWGHNIRGLAHFIPEHGCRVCGSVPYFYPSINDLDSTIAL
;
A
#
# COMPACT_ATOMS: atom_id res chain seq x y z
N MET A 1 63.49 29.52 19.13
CA MET A 1 62.24 30.22 18.73
C MET A 1 61.64 29.44 17.57
N ASP A 2 60.78 28.49 17.91
CA ASP A 2 60.31 27.40 17.04
C ASP A 2 59.01 27.78 16.32
N ARG A 3 59.01 27.66 14.98
CA ARG A 3 57.91 28.06 14.06
C ARG A 3 56.88 26.95 13.82
N SER A 4 56.74 25.99 14.73
CA SER A 4 55.95 24.78 14.47
C SER A 4 54.47 24.86 14.92
N ALA A 5 54.03 25.97 15.55
CA ALA A 5 52.70 26.02 16.19
C ALA A 5 51.53 26.47 15.28
N LYS A 6 51.77 26.85 14.01
CA LYS A 6 50.75 27.48 13.16
C LYS A 6 50.10 26.57 12.11
N MET A 7 50.58 25.34 11.93
CA MET A 7 50.17 24.49 10.79
C MET A 7 49.30 23.27 11.13
N ASN A 8 48.76 23.15 12.36
CA ASN A 8 47.90 22.02 12.74
C ASN A 8 46.46 22.38 13.11
N ARG A 9 46.07 23.67 13.07
CA ARG A 9 44.69 24.09 13.36
C ARG A 9 43.79 24.13 12.13
N PHE A 10 44.36 24.12 10.92
CA PHE A 10 43.61 24.15 9.66
C PHE A 10 43.07 22.77 9.25
N ASN A 11 43.64 21.67 9.74
CA ASN A 11 43.30 20.31 9.28
C ASN A 11 42.24 19.59 10.12
N ALA A 12 41.95 20.05 11.34
CA ALA A 12 40.89 19.48 12.18
C ALA A 12 39.52 20.08 11.90
N ALA A 13 39.45 21.36 11.49
CA ALA A 13 38.19 22.04 11.20
C ALA A 13 37.56 21.56 9.88
N PHE A 14 38.37 21.22 8.88
CA PHE A 14 37.88 20.74 7.57
C PHE A 14 37.26 19.33 7.65
N MET A 15 37.71 18.49 8.58
CA MET A 15 37.21 17.12 8.77
C MET A 15 35.90 17.06 9.58
N ILE A 16 35.53 18.12 10.29
CA ILE A 16 34.27 18.18 11.06
C ILE A 16 33.09 18.55 10.13
N PHE A 17 33.33 19.32 9.06
CA PHE A 17 32.27 19.70 8.13
C PHE A 17 31.86 18.58 7.15
N LEU A 18 32.72 17.61 6.87
CA LEU A 18 32.41 16.51 5.93
C LEU A 18 31.62 15.35 6.58
N ALA A 19 31.68 15.20 7.91
CA ALA A 19 30.99 14.13 8.63
C ALA A 19 29.51 14.40 8.94
N ALA A 20 29.03 15.64 8.76
CA ALA A 20 27.66 16.04 9.08
C ALA A 20 26.68 15.97 7.90
N ALA A 21 27.14 15.62 6.69
CA ALA A 21 26.34 15.68 5.47
C ALA A 21 25.65 14.34 5.09
N LEU A 22 25.87 13.24 5.83
CA LEU A 22 25.11 12.00 5.69
C LEU A 22 23.93 11.95 6.68
N ALA A 23 23.13 13.02 6.73
CA ALA A 23 21.79 12.89 7.27
C ALA A 23 20.98 12.08 6.26
N MET A 24 20.91 10.77 6.51
CA MET A 24 20.09 9.82 5.76
C MET A 24 18.68 10.39 5.67
N SER A 25 18.27 10.80 4.46
CA SER A 25 16.87 11.00 4.13
C SER A 25 16.19 9.63 4.17
N ALA A 26 15.84 9.19 5.37
CA ALA A 26 14.90 8.09 5.55
C ALA A 26 13.56 8.57 5.00
N SER A 27 13.28 8.25 3.74
CA SER A 27 11.94 8.35 3.19
C SER A 27 11.05 7.41 3.99
N THR A 28 10.30 7.94 4.94
CA THR A 28 9.19 7.22 5.55
C THR A 28 8.17 6.99 4.44
N ALA A 29 8.18 5.80 3.85
CA ALA A 29 7.05 5.36 3.03
C ALA A 29 5.82 5.43 3.96
N SER A 30 4.87 6.31 3.64
CA SER A 30 3.61 6.35 4.35
C SER A 30 2.83 5.11 3.92
N ALA A 31 2.83 4.07 4.76
CA ALA A 31 1.96 2.91 4.60
C ALA A 31 0.51 3.41 4.58
N LEU A 32 -0.10 3.49 3.39
CA LEU A 32 -1.44 4.11 3.22
C LEU A 32 -2.53 3.27 3.91
N GLY A 33 -2.29 1.97 4.13
CA GLY A 33 -3.25 1.06 4.75
C GLY A 33 -4.53 0.90 3.93
N ILE A 34 -5.59 0.43 4.59
CA ILE A 34 -6.93 0.42 3.98
C ILE A 34 -7.32 1.85 3.61
N ASN A 35 -7.84 2.05 2.40
CA ASN A 35 -8.25 3.36 1.93
C ASN A 35 -9.40 3.26 0.92
N CYS A 36 -10.13 4.37 0.75
CA CYS A 36 -11.27 4.46 -0.18
C CYS A 36 -10.91 5.10 -1.52
N ARG A 37 -9.65 4.99 -1.95
CA ARG A 37 -9.23 5.48 -3.26
C ARG A 37 -9.61 4.47 -4.33
N GLY A 38 -9.92 4.98 -5.52
CA GLY A 38 -10.28 4.19 -6.68
C GLY A 38 -10.27 5.06 -7.94
N SER A 39 -10.79 4.53 -9.04
CA SER A 39 -10.90 5.30 -10.27
C SER A 39 -11.99 6.38 -10.18
N PHE A 40 -12.07 7.26 -11.17
CA PHE A 40 -13.13 8.27 -11.23
C PHE A 40 -14.55 7.66 -11.24
N ILE A 41 -14.72 6.43 -11.76
CA ILE A 41 -16.05 5.78 -11.78
C ILE A 41 -16.62 5.57 -10.37
N CYS A 42 -15.76 5.58 -9.35
CA CYS A 42 -16.15 5.45 -7.94
C CYS A 42 -16.99 6.63 -7.43
N THR A 43 -17.00 7.77 -8.13
CA THR A 43 -17.89 8.91 -7.80
C THR A 43 -19.31 8.72 -8.33
N GLU A 44 -19.49 7.83 -9.30
CA GLU A 44 -20.78 7.55 -9.95
C GLU A 44 -21.55 6.42 -9.24
N GLY A 45 -20.94 5.77 -8.25
CA GLY A 45 -21.56 4.72 -7.46
C GLY A 45 -22.70 5.22 -6.58
N ARG A 46 -23.66 4.34 -6.32
CA ARG A 46 -24.85 4.53 -5.48
C ARG A 46 -24.52 4.40 -3.98
N GLY A 47 -23.32 3.93 -3.65
CA GLY A 47 -22.77 3.94 -2.30
C GLY A 47 -23.01 2.65 -1.51
N ASN A 48 -23.18 1.52 -2.19
CA ASN A 48 -23.29 0.18 -1.58
C ASN A 48 -22.53 -0.91 -2.37
N GLU A 49 -21.83 -0.52 -3.42
CA GLU A 49 -21.13 -1.41 -4.35
C GLU A 49 -20.03 -2.20 -3.65
N ALA A 50 -19.26 -1.58 -2.75
CA ALA A 50 -18.21 -2.28 -2.01
C ALA A 50 -18.79 -3.45 -1.19
N SER A 51 -19.93 -3.24 -0.52
CA SER A 51 -20.61 -4.29 0.26
C SER A 51 -21.17 -5.40 -0.63
N ILE A 52 -21.70 -5.06 -1.82
CA ILE A 52 -22.18 -6.03 -2.80
C ILE A 52 -21.02 -6.85 -3.36
N LEU A 53 -19.92 -6.20 -3.76
CA LEU A 53 -18.71 -6.86 -4.25
C LEU A 53 -18.13 -7.82 -3.21
N VAL A 54 -18.08 -7.43 -1.92
CA VAL A 54 -17.69 -8.33 -0.84
C VAL A 54 -18.61 -9.56 -0.78
N SER A 55 -19.91 -9.37 -0.96
CA SER A 55 -20.87 -10.48 -0.99
C SER A 55 -20.59 -11.45 -2.14
N TYR A 56 -20.15 -10.94 -3.30
CA TYR A 56 -19.78 -11.79 -4.45
C TYR A 56 -18.44 -12.47 -4.22
N ILE A 57 -17.45 -11.76 -3.67
CA ILE A 57 -16.15 -12.31 -3.27
C ILE A 57 -16.34 -13.45 -2.28
N ASN A 58 -17.27 -13.34 -1.33
CA ASN A 58 -17.55 -14.40 -0.37
C ASN A 58 -18.00 -15.74 -1.01
N ASN A 59 -18.44 -15.71 -2.27
CA ASN A 59 -18.88 -16.88 -3.03
C ASN A 59 -17.85 -17.39 -4.06
N ILE A 60 -16.64 -16.82 -4.10
CA ILE A 60 -15.57 -17.33 -4.99
C ILE A 60 -14.96 -18.63 -4.45
N ASP A 61 -14.30 -19.38 -5.33
CA ASP A 61 -13.58 -20.60 -4.96
C ASP A 61 -12.38 -20.26 -4.05
N PRO A 62 -12.37 -20.70 -2.77
CA PRO A 62 -11.28 -20.41 -1.85
C PRO A 62 -9.96 -21.08 -2.23
N ASN A 63 -10.00 -22.16 -3.04
CA ASN A 63 -8.84 -22.96 -3.41
C ASN A 63 -8.32 -22.64 -4.81
N ARG A 64 -8.84 -21.58 -5.45
CA ARG A 64 -8.38 -21.11 -6.74
C ARG A 64 -7.33 -20.01 -6.58
N TRP A 65 -6.29 -20.06 -7.40
CA TRP A 65 -5.35 -18.95 -7.57
C TRP A 65 -5.94 -17.90 -8.53
N TYR A 66 -5.93 -16.65 -8.10
CA TYR A 66 -6.35 -15.49 -8.88
C TYR A 66 -5.12 -14.66 -9.23
N GLN A 67 -4.97 -14.32 -10.50
CA GLN A 67 -3.81 -13.56 -10.97
C GLN A 67 -3.96 -12.07 -10.70
N ASN A 68 -2.84 -11.36 -10.67
CA ASN A 68 -2.81 -9.90 -10.63
C ASN A 68 -3.53 -9.29 -11.85
N GLY A 69 -4.33 -8.24 -11.62
CA GLY A 69 -5.15 -7.60 -12.63
C GLY A 69 -6.35 -8.41 -13.12
N GLN A 70 -6.51 -9.67 -12.68
CA GLN A 70 -7.68 -10.47 -13.03
C GLN A 70 -8.93 -9.93 -12.32
N HIS A 71 -10.03 -9.77 -13.05
CA HIS A 71 -11.33 -9.50 -12.44
C HIS A 71 -11.80 -10.74 -11.66
N ILE A 72 -11.95 -10.60 -10.34
CA ILE A 72 -12.34 -11.65 -9.41
C ILE A 72 -13.86 -11.74 -9.30
N ALA A 73 -14.50 -10.59 -9.07
CA ALA A 73 -15.94 -10.43 -8.94
C ALA A 73 -16.33 -9.05 -9.49
N CYS A 74 -17.47 -8.93 -10.16
CA CYS A 74 -17.93 -7.67 -10.72
C CYS A 74 -19.41 -7.43 -10.43
N TYR A 75 -19.78 -6.18 -10.21
CA TYR A 75 -21.13 -5.72 -10.02
C TYR A 75 -21.28 -4.31 -10.61
N ASP A 76 -22.28 -4.11 -11.47
CA ASP A 76 -22.65 -2.81 -12.04
C ASP A 76 -21.46 -2.01 -12.63
N GLY A 77 -20.53 -2.69 -13.31
CA GLY A 77 -19.34 -2.08 -13.90
C GLY A 77 -18.16 -1.88 -12.94
N PHE A 78 -18.33 -2.13 -11.65
CA PHE A 78 -17.26 -2.18 -10.64
C PHE A 78 -16.73 -3.61 -10.55
N CYS A 79 -15.41 -3.77 -10.47
CA CYS A 79 -14.78 -5.08 -10.42
C CYS A 79 -13.71 -5.09 -9.34
N ALA A 80 -13.70 -6.18 -8.58
CA ALA A 80 -12.64 -6.50 -7.66
C ALA A 80 -11.45 -7.13 -8.39
N PHE A 81 -10.23 -6.70 -8.09
CA PHE A 81 -9.01 -7.27 -8.66
C PHE A 81 -7.81 -7.11 -7.72
N LEU A 82 -6.79 -7.91 -7.97
CA LEU A 82 -5.52 -7.82 -7.27
C LEU A 82 -4.61 -6.80 -7.96
N GLN A 83 -3.85 -6.04 -7.16
CA GLN A 83 -2.87 -5.07 -7.66
C GLN A 83 -1.51 -5.28 -6.99
N ASN A 84 -0.46 -5.04 -7.78
CA ASN A 84 0.94 -5.08 -7.37
C ASN A 84 1.39 -6.44 -6.77
N THR A 85 0.71 -7.54 -7.07
CA THR A 85 1.05 -8.87 -6.54
C THR A 85 1.36 -9.86 -7.67
N ASP A 86 1.86 -11.05 -7.34
CA ASP A 86 1.93 -12.20 -8.26
C ASP A 86 0.59 -12.96 -8.33
N GLY A 87 -0.37 -12.60 -7.49
CA GLY A 87 -1.67 -13.23 -7.35
C GLY A 87 -1.98 -13.60 -5.91
N ALA A 88 -3.13 -14.22 -5.70
CA ALA A 88 -3.55 -14.67 -4.38
C ALA A 88 -4.51 -15.86 -4.46
N TRP A 89 -4.52 -16.66 -3.40
CA TRP A 89 -5.55 -17.66 -3.20
C TRP A 89 -6.89 -17.03 -2.82
N GLY A 90 -7.99 -17.60 -3.32
CA GLY A 90 -9.35 -17.13 -3.04
C GLY A 90 -9.68 -17.02 -1.55
N HIS A 91 -9.15 -17.90 -0.70
CA HIS A 91 -9.36 -17.82 0.75
C HIS A 91 -8.76 -16.55 1.37
N ASN A 92 -7.60 -16.09 0.90
CA ASN A 92 -7.00 -14.83 1.37
C ASN A 92 -7.79 -13.63 0.89
N ILE A 93 -8.26 -13.65 -0.37
CA ILE A 93 -9.10 -12.57 -0.93
C ILE A 93 -10.38 -12.41 -0.10
N ARG A 94 -11.07 -13.52 0.18
CA ARG A 94 -12.26 -13.55 1.05
C ARG A 94 -11.97 -13.01 2.45
N GLY A 95 -10.83 -13.40 3.01
CA GLY A 95 -10.38 -12.98 4.34
C GLY A 95 -10.05 -11.50 4.46
N LEU A 96 -9.94 -10.75 3.36
CA LEU A 96 -9.51 -9.35 3.40
C LEU A 96 -10.55 -8.37 2.85
N ALA A 97 -11.37 -8.78 1.87
CA ALA A 97 -12.27 -7.86 1.18
C ALA A 97 -13.26 -7.15 2.12
N HIS A 98 -13.67 -7.78 3.21
CA HIS A 98 -14.59 -7.22 4.21
C HIS A 98 -14.05 -5.94 4.89
N PHE A 99 -12.73 -5.80 5.01
CA PHE A 99 -12.13 -4.63 5.65
C PHE A 99 -12.40 -3.32 4.89
N ILE A 100 -12.69 -3.38 3.60
CA ILE A 100 -12.95 -2.18 2.78
C ILE A 100 -14.27 -1.50 3.18
N PRO A 101 -15.44 -2.16 3.14
CA PRO A 101 -16.67 -1.54 3.63
C PRO A 101 -16.66 -1.29 5.13
N GLU A 102 -15.97 -2.12 5.93
CA GLU A 102 -15.84 -1.88 7.38
C GLU A 102 -15.02 -0.63 7.71
N HIS A 103 -14.07 -0.26 6.85
CA HIS A 103 -13.35 1.02 6.93
C HIS A 103 -14.21 2.24 6.52
N GLY A 104 -15.43 2.00 6.00
CA GLY A 104 -16.36 3.05 5.56
C GLY A 104 -16.30 3.33 4.06
N CYS A 105 -15.57 2.53 3.28
CA CYS A 105 -15.53 2.69 1.83
C CYS A 105 -16.82 2.14 1.20
N ARG A 106 -17.58 3.02 0.55
CA ARG A 106 -18.93 2.70 0.08
C ARG A 106 -18.97 2.14 -1.34
N VAL A 107 -18.13 2.66 -2.22
CA VAL A 107 -18.10 2.32 -3.65
C VAL A 107 -16.83 1.55 -3.97
N CYS A 108 -15.67 2.20 -3.82
CA CYS A 108 -14.37 1.62 -4.10
C CYS A 108 -13.43 1.74 -2.92
N GLY A 109 -12.40 0.89 -2.92
CA GLY A 109 -11.31 0.98 -1.97
C GLY A 109 -10.26 -0.11 -2.18
N SER A 110 -9.23 -0.08 -1.36
CA SER A 110 -8.19 -1.11 -1.37
C SER A 110 -7.75 -1.49 0.03
N VAL A 111 -7.34 -2.75 0.20
CA VAL A 111 -6.78 -3.31 1.43
C VAL A 111 -5.42 -3.96 1.13
N PRO A 112 -4.36 -3.68 1.92
CA PRO A 112 -3.11 -4.41 1.85
C PRO A 112 -3.30 -5.92 2.03
N TYR A 113 -2.63 -6.71 1.21
CA TYR A 113 -2.75 -8.16 1.19
C TYR A 113 -2.27 -8.83 2.48
N PHE A 114 -1.33 -8.20 3.18
CA PHE A 114 -0.77 -8.69 4.43
C PHE A 114 -1.37 -7.98 5.66
N TYR A 115 -2.48 -7.26 5.50
CA TYR A 115 -3.17 -6.59 6.60
C TYR A 115 -3.66 -7.61 7.65
N PRO A 116 -3.56 -7.31 8.96
CA PRO A 116 -3.01 -6.11 9.59
C PRO A 116 -1.49 -6.16 9.87
N SER A 117 -0.81 -7.25 9.51
CA SER A 117 0.62 -7.46 9.81
C SER A 117 1.54 -6.50 9.04
N ILE A 118 1.18 -6.14 7.80
CA ILE A 118 1.90 -5.16 6.95
C ILE A 118 0.86 -4.28 6.26
N ASN A 119 1.05 -2.96 6.29
CA ASN A 119 0.09 -1.95 5.84
C ASN A 119 0.48 -1.22 4.54
N ASP A 120 1.55 -1.67 3.89
CA ASP A 120 2.02 -1.11 2.62
C ASP A 120 1.16 -1.59 1.45
N LEU A 121 0.95 -0.73 0.46
CA LEU A 121 0.13 -1.05 -0.74
C LEU A 121 0.91 -1.81 -1.81
N ASP A 122 2.02 -2.44 -1.43
CA ASP A 122 2.87 -3.22 -2.33
C ASP A 122 2.16 -4.46 -2.86
N SER A 123 1.10 -4.92 -2.20
CA SER A 123 0.19 -5.95 -2.72
C SER A 123 -1.19 -5.70 -2.13
N THR A 124 -2.22 -5.56 -2.95
CA THR A 124 -3.57 -5.19 -2.46
C THR A 124 -4.69 -5.93 -3.17
N ILE A 125 -5.84 -5.99 -2.50
CA ILE A 125 -7.13 -6.27 -3.13
C ILE A 125 -7.84 -4.93 -3.29
N ALA A 126 -8.29 -4.61 -4.50
CA ALA A 126 -9.10 -3.43 -4.80
C ALA A 126 -10.52 -3.83 -5.17
N LEU A 127 -11.48 -2.98 -4.77
CA LEU A 127 -12.90 -3.02 -5.14
C LEU A 127 -13.26 -1.74 -5.89
#